data_AF-A0A2Z2N2C2-F1
#
_entry.id   AF-A0A2Z2N2C2-F1
#
_cell.length_a   1.000
_cell.length_b   1.000
_cell.length_c   1.000
_cell.angle_alpha   90.00
_cell.angle_beta   90.00
_cell.angle_gamma   90.00
#
_symmetry.space_group_name_H-M   'P 1'
#
loop_
_entity.id
_entity.type
_entity.pdbx_description
1 polymer ?
#
loop_
_entity_poly.entity_id
_entity_poly.type
_entity_poly.pdbx_seq_one_letter_code
_entity_poly.pdbx_strand_id
1 'polypeptide(L)'
;MPIEELYAIATRELAKDLVFEIDEEPVTLSIRGVLLARTDSKSYNFSFFELSEDEFVLAVQMKGFVVYLGIESDEELEEEVYPELVRALLEHLTPQIALLITKAEKEYPGRADLLLDDEMGPDMKEFFYGLLVKHRKGRPVYEQTEVA
;
A
#
# COMPACT_ATOMS: atom_id res chain seq x y z
N MET A 1 6.85 21.98 9.34
CA MET A 1 6.12 21.43 8.19
C MET A 1 6.42 19.95 8.14
N PRO A 2 5.55 19.07 8.68
CA PRO A 2 5.92 17.66 8.90
C PRO A 2 5.26 16.66 7.94
N ILE A 3 4.16 17.02 7.27
CA ILE A 3 3.38 16.08 6.44
C ILE A 3 3.54 16.30 4.93
N GLU A 4 3.75 17.55 4.49
CA GLU A 4 3.91 17.91 3.08
C GLU A 4 5.08 17.17 2.40
N GLU A 5 6.16 16.90 3.13
CA GLU A 5 7.28 16.13 2.61
C GLU A 5 6.94 14.65 2.43
N LEU A 6 6.08 14.09 3.28
CA LEU A 6 5.58 12.72 3.13
C LEU A 6 4.65 12.61 1.90
N TYR A 7 3.79 13.60 1.69
CA TYR A 7 3.01 13.72 0.45
C TYR A 7 3.93 13.80 -0.77
N ALA A 8 4.95 14.65 -0.72
CA ALA A 8 5.88 14.80 -1.84
C ALA A 8 6.65 13.51 -2.15
N ILE A 9 7.06 12.75 -1.12
CA ILE A 9 7.68 11.43 -1.30
C ILE A 9 6.68 10.46 -1.93
N ALA A 10 5.44 10.37 -1.40
CA ALA A 10 4.44 9.48 -1.96
C ALA A 10 4.15 9.79 -3.44
N THR A 11 3.91 11.05 -3.79
CA THR A 11 3.64 11.43 -5.19
C THR A 11 4.85 11.24 -6.11
N ARG A 12 6.07 11.50 -5.66
CA ARG A 12 7.26 11.43 -6.56
C ARG A 12 7.83 10.04 -6.70
N GLU A 13 7.81 9.27 -5.63
CA GLU A 13 8.51 7.98 -5.56
C GLU A 13 7.58 6.79 -5.75
N LEU A 14 6.30 6.95 -5.40
CA LEU A 14 5.32 5.86 -5.39
C LEU A 14 4.22 6.02 -6.44
N ALA A 15 3.77 7.23 -6.81
CA ALA A 15 2.78 7.40 -7.89
C ALA A 15 3.43 7.16 -9.26
N LYS A 16 3.39 5.92 -9.74
CA LYS A 16 4.02 5.48 -10.98
C LYS A 16 3.37 4.20 -11.50
N ASP A 17 3.58 3.99 -12.79
CA ASP A 17 3.27 2.73 -13.46
C ASP A 17 4.53 1.86 -13.44
N LEU A 18 4.34 0.60 -13.10
CA LEU A 18 5.37 -0.43 -13.04
C LEU A 18 5.05 -1.50 -14.06
N VAL A 19 6.02 -1.86 -14.88
CA VAL A 19 5.85 -2.94 -15.86
C VAL A 19 6.67 -4.14 -15.38
N PHE A 20 6.00 -5.27 -15.22
CA PHE A 20 6.59 -6.55 -14.86
C PHE A 20 6.35 -7.57 -15.97
N GLU A 21 7.28 -8.50 -16.14
CA GLU A 21 7.07 -9.68 -16.99
C GLU A 21 6.69 -10.83 -16.07
N ILE A 22 5.47 -11.34 -16.20
CA ILE A 22 4.89 -12.39 -15.38
C ILE A 22 4.33 -13.44 -16.34
N ASP A 23 4.73 -14.70 -16.18
CA ASP A 23 4.38 -15.78 -17.12
C ASP A 23 4.62 -15.44 -18.61
N GLU A 24 5.73 -14.72 -18.88
CA GLU A 24 6.12 -14.24 -20.23
C GLU A 24 5.19 -13.15 -20.82
N GLU A 25 4.24 -12.63 -20.03
CA GLU A 25 3.33 -11.55 -20.42
C GLU A 25 3.64 -10.25 -19.65
N PRO A 26 3.60 -9.08 -20.32
CA PRO A 26 3.86 -7.81 -19.67
C PRO A 26 2.62 -7.29 -18.94
N VAL A 27 2.69 -7.23 -17.61
CA VAL A 27 1.65 -6.68 -16.73
C VAL A 27 2.01 -5.25 -16.32
N THR A 28 1.09 -4.30 -16.45
CA THR A 28 1.27 -2.92 -15.96
C THR A 28 0.51 -2.69 -14.66
N LEU A 29 1.23 -2.36 -13.60
CA LEU A 29 0.67 -2.02 -12.31
C LEU A 29 0.82 -0.53 -12.00
N SER A 30 -0.30 0.14 -11.79
CA SER A 30 -0.38 1.56 -11.43
C SER A 30 -0.58 1.72 -9.92
N ILE A 31 0.32 2.43 -9.24
CA ILE A 31 0.11 2.76 -7.83
C ILE A 31 -0.80 3.99 -7.70
N ARG A 32 -2.05 3.78 -7.32
CA ARG A 32 -3.08 4.83 -7.19
C ARG A 32 -3.30 5.33 -5.77
N GLY A 33 -2.99 4.50 -4.78
CA GLY A 33 -3.25 4.79 -3.37
C GLY A 33 -2.00 4.67 -2.51
N VAL A 34 -1.80 5.61 -1.59
CA VAL A 34 -0.77 5.48 -0.55
C VAL A 34 -1.35 5.94 0.78
N LEU A 35 -1.41 5.05 1.77
CA LEU A 35 -1.82 5.38 3.13
C LEU A 35 -0.72 5.02 4.10
N LEU A 36 -0.34 5.97 4.94
CA LEU A 36 0.60 5.77 6.04
C LEU A 36 -0.16 5.68 7.35
N ALA A 37 0.13 4.65 8.15
CA ALA A 37 -0.44 4.49 9.49
C ALA A 37 0.62 4.09 10.51
N ARG A 38 0.44 4.50 11.77
CA ARG A 38 1.21 4.02 12.92
C ARG A 38 0.67 2.67 13.39
N THR A 39 1.58 1.81 13.84
CA THR A 39 1.27 0.53 14.48
C THR A 39 2.17 0.35 15.70
N ASP A 40 1.70 -0.42 16.68
CA ASP A 40 2.49 -0.74 17.88
C ASP A 40 3.59 -1.78 17.58
N SER A 41 3.49 -2.49 16.46
CA SER A 41 4.51 -3.47 16.06
C SER A 41 5.67 -2.82 15.31
N LYS A 42 6.89 -3.18 15.70
CA LYS A 42 8.13 -2.82 14.98
C LYS A 42 8.62 -3.92 14.04
N SER A 43 7.96 -5.07 14.01
CA SER A 43 8.35 -6.18 13.14
C SER A 43 8.16 -5.84 11.67
N TYR A 44 9.02 -6.39 10.82
CA TYR A 44 8.75 -6.44 9.41
C TYR A 44 7.64 -7.45 9.14
N ASN A 45 6.62 -7.04 8.40
CA ASN A 45 5.57 -7.92 7.88
C ASN A 45 5.00 -7.32 6.60
N PHE A 46 4.40 -8.15 5.76
CA PHE A 46 3.60 -7.66 4.64
C PHE A 46 2.30 -8.46 4.51
N SER A 47 1.32 -7.89 3.83
CA SER A 47 0.07 -8.55 3.47
C SER A 47 -0.37 -8.04 2.11
N PHE A 48 -0.95 -8.93 1.33
CA PHE A 48 -1.50 -8.64 0.01
C PHE A 48 -2.99 -8.95 0.03
N PHE A 49 -3.80 -8.03 -0.48
CA PHE A 49 -5.25 -8.15 -0.53
C PHE A 49 -5.69 -7.94 -1.96
N GLU A 50 -6.48 -8.85 -2.48
CA GLU A 50 -7.30 -8.63 -3.68
C GLU A 50 -8.60 -7.94 -3.24
N LEU A 51 -8.97 -6.87 -3.95
CA LEU A 51 -10.24 -6.17 -3.76
C LEU A 51 -11.23 -6.51 -4.89
N SER A 52 -10.71 -6.55 -6.12
CA SER A 52 -11.35 -6.99 -7.36
C SER A 52 -10.32 -7.69 -8.25
N GLU A 53 -10.74 -8.15 -9.43
CA GLU A 53 -9.90 -8.85 -10.41
C GLU A 53 -8.69 -8.01 -10.89
N ASP A 54 -8.76 -6.69 -10.77
CA ASP A 54 -7.75 -5.72 -11.20
C ASP A 54 -7.25 -4.77 -10.08
N GLU A 55 -7.88 -4.75 -8.89
CA GLU A 55 -7.50 -3.90 -7.77
C GLU A 55 -6.90 -4.68 -6.60
N PHE A 56 -5.72 -4.25 -6.16
CA PHE A 56 -4.96 -4.90 -5.10
C PHE A 56 -4.46 -3.91 -4.06
N VAL A 57 -4.19 -4.41 -2.86
CA VAL A 57 -3.52 -3.65 -1.79
C VAL A 57 -2.33 -4.40 -1.25
N LEU A 58 -1.15 -3.77 -1.33
CA LEU A 58 0.05 -4.23 -0.65
C LEU A 58 0.24 -3.41 0.64
N ALA A 59 0.10 -4.07 1.78
CA ALA A 59 0.40 -3.50 3.09
C ALA A 59 1.80 -3.93 3.53
N VAL A 60 2.71 -2.97 3.77
CA VAL A 60 4.06 -3.24 4.28
C VAL A 60 4.24 -2.58 5.64
N GLN A 61 4.49 -3.41 6.65
CA GLN A 61 4.75 -2.99 8.01
C GLN A 61 6.24 -3.01 8.31
N MET A 62 6.77 -1.90 8.83
CA MET A 62 8.09 -1.88 9.47
C MET A 62 8.25 -0.66 10.38
N LYS A 63 9.12 -0.77 11.39
CA LYS A 63 9.52 0.33 12.28
C LYS A 63 8.37 1.10 12.95
N GLY A 64 7.27 0.44 13.29
CA GLY A 64 6.12 1.09 13.94
C GLY A 64 5.18 1.80 12.96
N PHE A 65 5.31 1.52 11.66
CA PHE A 65 4.46 2.03 10.60
C PHE A 65 3.95 0.90 9.70
N VAL A 66 2.78 1.12 9.11
CA VAL A 66 2.25 0.35 7.97
C VAL A 66 2.05 1.34 6.82
N VAL A 67 2.56 0.99 5.65
CA VAL A 67 2.28 1.67 4.39
C VAL A 67 1.39 0.76 3.56
N TYR A 68 0.19 1.23 3.22
CA TYR A 68 -0.71 0.57 2.30
C TYR A 68 -0.54 1.22 0.93
N LEU A 69 -0.35 0.38 -0.08
CA LEU A 69 -0.22 0.77 -1.47
C LEU A 69 -1.41 0.18 -2.23
N GLY A 70 -2.20 1.05 -2.85
CA GLY A 70 -3.33 0.69 -3.68
C GLY A 70 -2.83 0.58 -5.11
N ILE A 71 -3.08 -0.56 -5.74
CA ILE A 71 -2.48 -0.97 -7.00
C ILE A 71 -3.61 -1.35 -7.94
N GLU A 72 -3.62 -0.78 -9.14
CA GLU A 72 -4.52 -1.16 -10.23
C GLU A 72 -3.72 -1.83 -11.34
N SER A 73 -4.21 -2.94 -11.86
CA SER A 73 -3.66 -3.64 -13.01
C SER A 73 -4.34 -3.18 -14.30
N ASP A 74 -3.62 -3.20 -15.42
CA ASP A 74 -4.22 -2.97 -16.75
C ASP A 74 -4.97 -4.19 -17.30
N GLU A 75 -4.84 -5.34 -16.65
CA GLU A 75 -5.53 -6.59 -16.95
C GLU A 75 -5.91 -7.37 -15.68
N GLU A 76 -6.92 -8.24 -15.81
CA GLU A 76 -7.33 -9.16 -14.74
C GLU A 76 -6.21 -10.19 -14.48
N LEU A 77 -5.86 -10.42 -13.22
CA LEU A 77 -4.77 -11.32 -12.85
C LEU A 77 -5.29 -12.58 -12.17
N GLU A 78 -4.79 -13.75 -12.57
CA GLU A 78 -5.12 -15.01 -11.92
C GLU A 78 -4.38 -15.15 -10.57
N GLU A 79 -5.01 -15.75 -9.56
CA GLU A 79 -4.40 -15.93 -8.23
C GLU A 79 -3.04 -16.67 -8.25
N GLU A 80 -2.82 -17.49 -9.28
CA GLU A 80 -1.59 -18.27 -9.48
C GLU A 80 -0.36 -17.36 -9.64
N VAL A 81 -0.53 -16.15 -10.16
CA VAL A 81 0.57 -15.21 -10.39
C VAL A 81 0.89 -14.32 -9.18
N TYR A 82 0.01 -14.27 -8.17
CA TYR A 82 0.16 -13.37 -7.02
C TYR A 82 1.47 -13.57 -6.25
N PRO A 83 1.97 -14.80 -6.00
CA PRO A 83 3.22 -14.99 -5.28
C PRO A 83 4.43 -14.36 -5.99
N GLU A 84 4.50 -14.49 -7.31
CA GLU A 84 5.55 -13.88 -8.13
C GLU A 84 5.40 -12.36 -8.15
N LEU A 85 4.18 -11.89 -8.34
CA LEU A 85 3.88 -10.47 -8.38
C LEU A 85 4.24 -9.76 -7.08
N VAL A 86 3.82 -10.29 -5.94
CA VAL A 86 4.12 -9.73 -4.61
C VAL A 86 5.62 -9.66 -4.38
N ARG A 87 6.37 -10.68 -4.83
CA ARG A 87 7.82 -10.67 -4.74
C ARG A 87 8.42 -9.54 -5.58
N ALA A 88 8.00 -9.40 -6.84
CA ALA A 88 8.48 -8.35 -7.73
C ALA A 88 8.17 -6.95 -7.18
N LEU A 89 6.95 -6.74 -6.68
CA LEU A 89 6.52 -5.50 -6.04
C LEU A 89 7.37 -5.18 -4.80
N LEU A 90 7.58 -6.14 -3.90
CA LEU A 90 8.40 -5.94 -2.71
C LEU A 90 9.85 -5.63 -3.07
N GLU A 91 10.46 -6.35 -4.02
CA GLU A 91 11.81 -6.08 -4.49
C GLU A 91 11.93 -4.65 -5.06
N HIS A 92 10.94 -4.21 -5.84
CA HIS A 92 10.95 -2.88 -6.46
C HIS A 92 10.62 -1.73 -5.50
N LEU A 93 9.63 -1.90 -4.61
CA LEU A 93 9.02 -0.82 -3.81
C LEU A 93 9.58 -0.70 -2.39
N THR A 94 10.24 -1.72 -1.86
CA THR A 94 10.82 -1.68 -0.51
C THR A 94 11.73 -0.46 -0.28
N PRO A 95 12.61 -0.05 -1.21
CA PRO A 95 13.45 1.13 -1.00
C PRO A 95 12.65 2.42 -0.79
N GLN A 96 11.61 2.65 -1.58
CA GLN A 96 10.76 3.85 -1.53
C GLN A 96 9.88 3.84 -0.28
N ILE A 97 9.34 2.67 0.10
CA ILE A 97 8.63 2.48 1.37
C ILE A 97 9.55 2.77 2.55
N ALA A 98 10.79 2.25 2.53
CA ALA A 98 11.76 2.47 3.59
C ALA A 98 12.16 3.95 3.71
N LEU A 99 12.26 4.67 2.60
CA LEU A 99 12.48 6.12 2.57
C LEU A 99 11.32 6.86 3.24
N LEU A 100 10.08 6.56 2.83
CA LEU A 100 8.87 7.16 3.39
C LEU A 100 8.78 6.93 4.91
N ILE A 101 8.97 5.69 5.36
CA ILE A 101 8.90 5.33 6.78
C ILE A 101 10.03 5.99 7.58
N THR A 102 11.25 6.00 7.05
CA THR A 102 12.40 6.63 7.75
C THR A 102 12.17 8.13 7.91
N LYS A 103 11.48 8.77 6.96
CA LYS A 103 11.06 10.17 7.11
C LYS A 103 9.94 10.31 8.15
N ALA A 104 8.94 9.44 8.10
CA ALA A 104 7.82 9.45 9.03
C ALA A 104 8.26 9.23 10.50
N GLU A 105 9.24 8.37 10.76
CA GLU A 105 9.81 8.12 12.10
C GLU A 105 10.24 9.41 12.80
N LYS A 106 10.78 10.37 12.04
CA LYS A 106 11.34 11.62 12.58
C LYS A 106 10.27 12.69 12.79
N GLU A 107 9.29 12.73 11.91
CA GLU A 107 8.51 13.96 11.69
C GLU A 107 7.00 13.77 11.76
N TYR A 108 6.48 12.55 11.65
CA TYR A 108 5.03 12.33 11.54
C TYR A 108 4.35 12.25 12.92
N PRO A 109 3.56 13.25 13.37
CA PRO A 109 2.88 13.18 14.67
C PRO A 109 1.54 12.45 14.61
N GLY A 110 1.03 12.16 13.40
CA GLY A 110 -0.30 11.62 13.18
C GLY A 110 -0.42 10.13 13.51
N ARG A 111 -1.66 9.61 13.41
CA ARG A 111 -1.96 8.18 13.54
C ARG A 111 -2.10 7.48 12.20
N ALA A 112 -2.81 8.10 11.26
CA ALA A 112 -2.86 7.67 9.87
C ALA A 112 -3.29 8.82 8.97
N ASP A 113 -2.71 8.86 7.77
CA ASP A 113 -3.01 9.82 6.71
C ASP A 113 -2.92 9.17 5.33
N LEU A 114 -3.86 9.56 4.46
CA LEU A 114 -3.86 9.22 3.04
C LEU A 114 -2.91 10.20 2.35
N LEU A 115 -1.81 9.69 1.80
CA LEU A 115 -0.74 10.45 1.17
C LEU A 115 -0.87 10.53 -0.36
N LEU A 116 -1.61 9.61 -0.95
CA LEU A 116 -1.95 9.60 -2.38
C LEU A 116 -3.37 9.06 -2.56
N ASP A 117 -4.14 9.77 -3.38
CA ASP A 117 -5.43 9.37 -3.95
C ASP A 117 -5.43 9.84 -5.40
N ASP A 118 -4.96 8.98 -6.29
CA ASP A 118 -4.85 9.24 -7.72
C ASP A 118 -5.97 8.50 -8.45
N GLU A 119 -7.18 9.03 -8.35
CA GLU A 119 -8.36 8.49 -9.03
C GLU A 119 -8.70 7.02 -8.72
N MET A 120 -8.27 6.49 -7.56
CA MET A 120 -8.55 5.13 -7.11
C MET A 120 -9.99 4.69 -7.42
N GLY A 121 -10.17 3.47 -7.92
CA GLY A 121 -11.50 2.93 -8.14
C GLY A 121 -12.33 2.79 -6.84
N PRO A 122 -13.63 2.47 -6.99
CA PRO A 122 -14.60 2.56 -5.89
C PRO A 122 -14.26 1.60 -4.73
N ASP A 123 -13.85 0.37 -5.02
CA ASP A 123 -13.57 -0.65 -4.03
C ASP A 123 -12.29 -0.30 -3.25
N MET A 124 -11.23 0.13 -3.95
CA MET A 124 -10.02 0.66 -3.35
C MET A 124 -10.29 1.89 -2.47
N LYS A 125 -11.12 2.84 -2.92
CA LYS A 125 -11.50 3.99 -2.09
C LYS A 125 -12.18 3.53 -0.81
N GLU A 126 -13.20 2.68 -0.90
CA GLU A 126 -13.91 2.18 0.28
C GLU A 126 -12.92 1.51 1.26
N PHE A 127 -12.04 0.66 0.76
CA PHE A 127 -11.03 -0.02 1.55
C PHE A 127 -10.10 0.97 2.25
N PHE A 128 -9.49 1.91 1.52
CA PHE A 128 -8.54 2.89 2.04
C PHE A 128 -9.17 3.83 3.07
N TYR A 129 -10.35 4.37 2.80
CA TYR A 129 -11.05 5.24 3.76
C TYR A 129 -11.50 4.46 5.00
N GLY A 130 -11.90 3.18 4.84
CA GLY A 130 -12.16 2.28 5.95
C GLY A 130 -10.93 2.09 6.85
N LEU A 131 -9.77 1.79 6.26
CA LEU A 131 -8.49 1.68 6.95
C LEU A 131 -8.12 2.97 7.69
N LEU A 132 -8.22 4.11 7.01
CA LEU A 132 -7.91 5.43 7.57
C LEU A 132 -8.70 5.69 8.85
N VAL A 133 -10.01 5.44 8.80
CA VAL A 133 -10.91 5.64 9.94
C VAL A 133 -10.58 4.69 11.07
N LYS A 134 -10.32 3.40 10.79
CA LYS A 134 -9.95 2.40 11.80
C LYS A 134 -8.66 2.79 12.52
N HIS A 135 -7.60 3.11 11.78
CA HIS A 135 -6.30 3.52 12.34
C HIS A 135 -6.40 4.81 13.15
N ARG A 136 -7.08 5.85 12.64
CA ARG A 136 -7.27 7.10 13.40
C ARG A 136 -7.99 6.86 14.73
N LYS A 137 -8.95 5.95 14.75
CA LYS A 137 -9.68 5.54 15.97
C LYS A 137 -8.92 4.55 16.85
N GLY A 138 -7.76 4.05 16.43
CA GLY A 138 -7.02 3.00 17.14
C GLY A 138 -7.78 1.68 17.22
N ARG A 139 -8.62 1.39 16.24
CA ARG A 139 -9.37 0.13 16.15
C ARG A 139 -8.53 -0.93 15.46
N PRO A 140 -8.74 -2.21 15.79
CA PRO A 140 -8.18 -3.31 15.02
C PRO A 140 -8.54 -3.15 13.54
N VAL A 141 -7.53 -3.31 12.68
CA VAL A 141 -7.71 -3.27 11.23
C VAL A 141 -8.10 -4.64 10.71
N TYR A 142 -7.54 -5.67 11.33
CA TYR A 142 -7.85 -7.08 11.14
C TYR A 142 -8.84 -7.52 12.21
N GLU A 143 -10.13 -7.31 11.97
CA GLU A 143 -11.11 -8.28 12.48
C GLU A 143 -11.03 -9.42 11.47
N GLN A 144 -10.76 -10.65 11.92
CA GLN A 144 -10.74 -11.83 11.05
C GLN A 144 -12.08 -11.90 10.30
N THR A 145 -12.13 -11.39 9.08
CA THR A 145 -13.10 -11.87 8.10
C THR A 145 -12.72 -13.31 7.80
N GLU A 146 -13.69 -14.19 8.01
CA GLU A 146 -13.55 -15.63 7.88
C GLU A 146 -12.85 -15.99 6.57
N VAL A 147 -11.93 -16.95 6.66
CA VAL A 147 -11.36 -17.66 5.51
C VAL A 147 -12.55 -18.23 4.72
N ALA A 148 -12.71 -17.78 3.47
CA ALA A 148 -13.62 -18.42 2.52
C ALA A 148 -13.10 -19.80 2.13
#